data_AF-A0A6N6LJG9-F1
#
_entry.id   AF-A0A6N6LJG9-F1
#
_cell.length_a   1.000
_cell.length_b   1.000
_cell.length_c   1.000
_cell.angle_alpha   90.00
_cell.angle_beta   90.00
_cell.angle_gamma   90.00
#
_symmetry.space_group_name_H-M   'P 1'
#
loop_
_entity.id
_entity.type
_entity.pdbx_description
1 polymer ?
#
loop_
_entity_poly.entity_id
_entity_poly.type
_entity_poly.pdbx_seq_one_letter_code
_entity_poly.pdbx_strand_id
1 'polypeptide(L)'
;MKQAFSLVENILVIVLLGIIFAVIFKPLQESYRLNFTHLKEDSLTIDINLALLFMDKILSNCIDINIENNGFNCLLKDSENLLNLENKKLSLLNSSLLLKINSHFYIPNAKLSQILENRKKLFNDSNQRIFALNDDKLITLQVINDNNVSVSSDFNGFFTPILAKINFSLENDDLIYNIYPNITDESLKQSAILAKNISEFKLSYNTNFYSLKLCVKDFCLEKLAL
;
A
#
# COMPACT_ATOMS: atom_id res chain seq x y z
N MET A 1 3.02 -28.82 -66.72
CA MET A 1 4.07 -29.25 -65.78
C MET A 1 3.45 -29.49 -64.41
N LYS A 2 3.20 -30.75 -64.06
CA LYS A 2 3.00 -31.21 -62.68
C LYS A 2 3.64 -32.59 -62.62
N GLN A 3 4.87 -32.68 -62.10
CA GLN A 3 5.46 -33.98 -61.79
C GLN A 3 4.77 -34.47 -60.51
N ALA A 4 4.05 -35.57 -60.61
CA ALA A 4 3.53 -36.27 -59.44
C ALA A 4 4.74 -36.89 -58.72
N PHE A 5 4.97 -36.47 -57.47
CA PHE A 5 5.99 -37.08 -56.62
C PHE A 5 5.76 -38.58 -56.51
N SER A 6 6.85 -39.35 -56.56
CA SER A 6 6.79 -40.79 -56.34
C SER A 6 6.28 -41.07 -54.93
N LEU A 7 5.42 -42.08 -54.77
CA LEU A 7 4.89 -42.50 -53.47
C LEU A 7 6.02 -42.83 -52.48
N VAL A 8 7.16 -43.30 -52.98
CA VAL A 8 8.38 -43.58 -52.21
C VAL A 8 9.05 -42.30 -51.71
N GLU A 9 9.14 -41.24 -52.53
CA GLU A 9 9.71 -39.96 -52.12
C GLU A 9 8.90 -39.32 -50.99
N ASN A 10 7.57 -39.41 -51.07
CA ASN A 10 6.70 -38.90 -50.01
C ASN A 10 6.90 -39.63 -48.68
N ILE A 11 7.04 -40.96 -48.70
CA ILE A 11 7.32 -41.74 -47.49
C ILE A 11 8.67 -41.32 -46.90
N LEU A 12 9.69 -41.15 -47.74
CA LEU A 12 11.04 -40.77 -47.31
C LEU A 12 11.06 -39.37 -46.67
N VAL A 13 10.33 -38.41 -47.25
CA VAL A 13 10.16 -37.05 -46.71
C VAL A 13 9.45 -37.08 -45.36
N ILE A 14 8.39 -37.87 -45.20
CA ILE A 14 7.66 -37.99 -43.93
C ILE A 14 8.55 -38.58 -42.83
N VAL A 15 9.35 -39.61 -43.15
CA VAL A 15 10.28 -40.22 -42.19
C VAL A 15 11.36 -39.22 -41.76
N LEU A 16 11.94 -38.49 -42.72
CA LEU A 16 12.92 -37.43 -42.42
C LEU A 16 12.31 -36.32 -41.56
N LEU A 17 11.09 -35.87 -41.87
CA LEU A 17 10.36 -34.90 -41.06
C LEU A 17 10.11 -35.41 -39.64
N GLY A 18 9.75 -36.69 -39.48
CA GLY A 18 9.56 -37.32 -38.17
C GLY A 18 10.83 -37.33 -37.33
N ILE A 19 11.98 -37.64 -37.95
CA ILE A 19 13.28 -37.61 -37.27
C ILE A 19 13.63 -36.18 -36.87
N ILE A 20 13.45 -35.21 -37.76
CA ILE A 20 13.69 -33.79 -37.48
C ILE A 20 12.79 -33.31 -36.33
N PHE A 21 11.50 -33.65 -36.36
CA PHE A 21 10.56 -33.29 -35.30
C PHE A 21 10.97 -33.91 -33.95
N ALA A 22 11.36 -35.19 -33.93
CA ALA A 22 11.78 -35.88 -32.71
C ALA A 22 13.03 -35.23 -32.08
N VAL A 23 13.97 -34.76 -32.90
CA VAL A 23 15.19 -34.09 -32.42
C VAL A 23 14.90 -32.68 -31.89
N ILE A 24 14.01 -31.92 -32.54
CA ILE A 24 13.73 -30.52 -32.17
C ILE A 24 12.68 -30.44 -31.03
N PHE A 25 11.81 -31.43 -30.87
CA PHE A 25 10.71 -31.38 -29.89
C PHE A 25 11.19 -31.23 -28.45
N LYS A 26 12.19 -32.03 -28.02
CA LYS A 26 12.76 -31.94 -26.66
C LYS A 26 13.38 -30.57 -26.34
N PRO A 27 14.28 -30.01 -27.17
CA PRO A 27 14.85 -28.69 -26.88
C PRO A 27 13.82 -27.57 -26.92
N LEU A 28 12.80 -27.64 -27.79
CA LEU A 28 11.67 -26.69 -27.78
C LEU A 28 10.89 -26.74 -26.46
N GLN A 29 10.58 -27.95 -25.98
CA GLN A 29 9.85 -28.14 -24.73
C GLN A 29 10.64 -27.59 -23.53
N GLU A 30 11.95 -27.84 -23.48
CA GLU A 30 12.80 -27.31 -22.41
C GLU A 30 12.97 -25.80 -22.46
N SER A 31 13.15 -25.23 -23.66
CA SER A 31 13.19 -23.77 -23.83
C SER A 31 11.89 -23.09 -23.40
N TYR A 32 10.74 -23.69 -23.76
CA TYR A 32 9.43 -23.21 -23.31
C TYR A 32 9.29 -23.28 -21.78
N ARG A 33 9.70 -24.39 -21.17
CA ARG A 33 9.65 -24.58 -19.71
C ARG A 33 10.52 -23.54 -18.99
N LEU A 34 11.74 -23.33 -19.46
CA LEU A 34 12.68 -22.36 -18.88
C LEU A 34 12.14 -20.92 -19.00
N ASN A 35 11.67 -20.51 -20.18
CA ASN A 35 11.07 -19.19 -20.34
C ASN A 35 9.84 -18.99 -19.46
N PHE A 36 8.97 -19.99 -19.34
CA PHE A 36 7.80 -19.89 -18.48
C PHE A 36 8.18 -19.78 -16.99
N THR A 37 9.25 -20.46 -16.58
CA THR A 37 9.77 -20.39 -15.21
C THR A 37 10.36 -19.01 -14.92
N HIS A 38 11.17 -18.47 -15.84
CA HIS A 38 11.71 -17.12 -15.73
C HIS A 38 10.62 -16.04 -15.67
N LEU A 39 9.62 -16.09 -16.55
CA LEU A 39 8.50 -15.14 -16.52
C LEU A 39 7.75 -15.17 -15.19
N LYS A 40 7.62 -16.35 -14.58
CA LYS A 40 6.97 -16.51 -13.28
C LYS A 40 7.84 -15.97 -12.13
N GLU A 41 9.14 -16.25 -12.13
CA GLU A 41 10.08 -15.70 -11.14
C GLU A 41 10.19 -14.17 -11.24
N ASP A 42 10.17 -13.61 -12.45
CA ASP A 42 10.16 -12.17 -12.69
C ASP A 42 8.89 -11.52 -12.15
N SER A 43 7.71 -12.13 -12.42
CA SER A 43 6.44 -11.62 -11.88
C SER A 43 6.42 -11.57 -10.35
N LEU A 44 6.97 -12.60 -9.71
CA LEU A 44 7.02 -12.70 -8.25
C LEU A 44 7.99 -11.69 -7.64
N THR A 45 9.13 -11.46 -8.30
CA THR A 45 10.09 -10.41 -7.92
C THR A 45 9.49 -9.02 -8.06
N ILE A 46 8.71 -8.79 -9.12
CA ILE A 46 7.98 -7.53 -9.33
C ILE A 46 6.94 -7.32 -8.22
N ASP A 47 6.15 -8.33 -7.90
CA ASP A 47 5.11 -8.24 -6.86
C ASP A 47 5.70 -7.91 -5.48
N ILE A 48 6.80 -8.57 -5.08
CA ILE A 48 7.48 -8.27 -3.82
C ILE A 48 8.03 -6.83 -3.82
N ASN A 49 8.65 -6.40 -4.92
CA ASN A 49 9.18 -5.04 -5.02
C ASN A 49 8.06 -3.99 -4.94
N LEU A 50 6.92 -4.23 -5.59
CA LEU A 50 5.75 -3.36 -5.50
C LEU A 50 5.20 -3.31 -4.08
N ALA A 51 5.13 -4.44 -3.38
CA ALA A 51 4.74 -4.49 -1.97
C ALA A 51 5.70 -3.69 -1.07
N LEU A 52 7.01 -3.85 -1.26
CA LEU A 52 8.03 -3.06 -0.56
C LEU A 52 7.91 -1.57 -0.85
N LEU A 53 7.70 -1.18 -2.10
CA LEU A 53 7.50 0.22 -2.50
C LEU A 53 6.24 0.82 -1.88
N PHE A 54 5.15 0.06 -1.83
CA PHE A 54 3.92 0.48 -1.20
C PHE A 54 4.12 0.73 0.30
N MET A 55 4.73 -0.23 1.01
CA MET A 55 4.99 -0.10 2.45
C MET A 55 5.96 1.03 2.77
N ASP A 56 7.01 1.21 1.98
CA ASP A 56 7.96 2.33 2.10
C ASP A 56 7.24 3.69 1.98
N LYS A 57 6.34 3.82 1.00
CA LYS A 57 5.51 5.02 0.88
C LYS A 57 4.63 5.25 2.11
N ILE A 58 4.05 4.19 2.68
CA ILE A 58 3.26 4.28 3.91
C ILE A 58 4.13 4.69 5.11
N LEU A 59 5.31 4.11 5.28
CA LEU A 59 6.25 4.45 6.35
C LEU A 59 6.69 5.91 6.28
N SER A 60 6.96 6.44 5.08
CA SER A 60 7.38 7.84 4.91
C SER A 60 6.35 8.88 5.40
N ASN A 61 5.08 8.49 5.48
CA ASN A 61 3.98 9.33 5.96
C ASN A 61 3.49 8.90 7.36
N CYS A 62 4.21 8.01 8.02
CA CYS A 62 3.82 7.50 9.33
C CYS A 62 4.24 8.46 10.44
N ILE A 63 3.33 8.76 11.37
CA ILE A 63 3.61 9.59 12.55
C ILE A 63 4.12 8.71 13.69
N ASP A 64 3.49 7.55 13.88
CA ASP A 64 3.77 6.63 14.97
C ASP A 64 3.72 5.19 14.43
N ILE A 65 4.80 4.44 14.68
CA ILE A 65 5.01 3.08 14.20
C ILE A 65 5.14 2.16 15.40
N ASN A 66 4.26 1.18 15.48
CA ASN A 66 4.37 0.09 16.43
C ASN A 66 4.73 -1.21 15.70
N ILE A 67 5.91 -1.76 15.99
CA ILE A 67 6.42 -2.99 15.36
C ILE A 67 5.87 -4.20 16.11
N GLU A 68 5.31 -5.14 15.37
CA GLU A 68 4.80 -6.42 15.87
C GLU A 68 5.60 -7.57 15.26
N ASN A 69 5.51 -8.78 15.81
CA ASN A 69 6.37 -9.90 15.39
C ASN A 69 6.26 -10.24 13.88
N ASN A 70 5.05 -10.14 13.32
CA ASN A 70 4.75 -10.46 11.93
C ASN A 70 4.10 -9.28 11.20
N GLY A 71 4.35 -8.05 11.67
CA GLY A 71 3.53 -6.93 11.27
C GLY A 71 4.01 -5.59 11.78
N PHE A 72 3.30 -4.54 11.37
CA PHE A 72 3.42 -3.25 12.01
C PHE A 72 2.14 -2.44 11.87
N ASN A 73 1.89 -1.63 12.89
CA ASN A 73 0.83 -0.65 12.92
C ASN A 73 1.41 0.75 12.70
N CYS A 74 0.70 1.57 11.93
CA CYS A 74 1.11 2.92 11.58
C CYS A 74 -0.07 3.89 11.68
N LEU A 75 0.13 5.04 12.31
CA LEU A 75 -0.78 6.18 12.18
C LEU A 75 -0.35 7.05 11.00
N LEU A 76 -1.17 7.08 9.95
CA LEU A 76 -0.88 7.86 8.76
C LEU A 76 -1.17 9.34 8.99
N LYS A 77 -0.17 10.18 8.74
CA LYS A 77 -0.37 11.62 8.62
C LYS A 77 -1.30 11.92 7.46
N ASP A 78 -2.27 12.78 7.71
CA ASP A 78 -3.03 13.38 6.63
C ASP A 78 -2.17 14.46 5.97
N SER A 79 -1.35 14.12 4.98
CA SER A 79 -0.48 15.07 4.28
C SER A 79 -1.16 15.75 3.08
N GLU A 80 -2.18 15.12 2.50
CA GLU A 80 -2.86 15.59 1.29
C GLU A 80 -3.98 16.59 1.61
N ASN A 81 -4.74 16.40 2.69
CA ASN A 81 -5.69 17.42 3.13
C ASN A 81 -5.01 18.63 3.78
N LEU A 82 -3.68 18.61 3.92
CA LEU A 82 -2.89 19.73 4.42
C LEU A 82 -2.41 20.70 3.33
N LEU A 83 -2.57 20.36 2.05
CA LEU A 83 -2.14 21.19 0.93
C LEU A 83 -3.33 21.46 0.01
N ASN A 84 -4.02 22.59 0.25
CA ASN A 84 -5.04 23.09 -0.67
C ASN A 84 -4.35 23.91 -1.77
N LEU A 85 -4.55 23.51 -3.03
CA LEU A 85 -4.10 24.23 -4.21
C LEU A 85 -5.27 25.06 -4.78
N GLU A 86 -5.49 26.25 -4.24
CA GLU A 86 -6.42 27.24 -4.81
C GLU A 86 -5.65 28.30 -5.59
N ASN A 87 -6.12 28.63 -6.80
CA ASN A 87 -5.53 29.68 -7.65
C ASN A 87 -4.00 29.60 -7.81
N LYS A 88 -3.46 28.38 -8.01
CA LYS A 88 -2.03 28.09 -8.18
C LYS A 88 -1.14 28.50 -6.99
N LYS A 89 -1.70 28.71 -5.80
CA LYS A 89 -0.94 28.95 -4.57
C LYS A 89 -1.03 27.72 -3.67
N LEU A 90 0.13 27.19 -3.31
CA LEU A 90 0.27 26.19 -2.25
C LEU A 90 -0.04 26.85 -0.91
N SER A 91 -1.03 26.33 -0.19
CA SER A 91 -1.30 26.73 1.20
C SER A 91 -1.05 25.56 2.14
N LEU A 92 -0.32 25.82 3.22
CA LEU A 92 0.00 24.86 4.27
C LEU A 92 -1.09 24.91 5.34
N LEU A 93 -1.75 23.79 5.59
CA LEU A 93 -2.09 23.42 6.95
C LEU A 93 -0.84 22.67 7.49
N ASN A 94 -0.06 23.28 8.34
CA ASN A 94 0.76 22.53 9.29
C ASN A 94 0.87 23.48 10.46
N SER A 95 0.37 23.05 11.61
CA SER A 95 0.20 23.83 12.84
C SER A 95 -0.85 24.94 12.75
N SER A 96 -2.10 24.63 13.10
CA SER A 96 -2.98 25.64 13.68
C SER A 96 -2.58 25.80 15.16
N LEU A 97 -2.20 27.02 15.52
CA LEU A 97 -1.88 27.40 16.89
C LEU A 97 -3.20 27.47 17.66
N LEU A 98 -3.39 26.58 18.64
CA LEU A 98 -4.60 26.54 19.46
C LEU A 98 -4.47 27.56 20.59
N LEU A 99 -5.33 28.57 20.57
CA LEU A 99 -5.42 29.59 21.62
C LEU A 99 -6.23 29.03 22.79
N LYS A 100 -5.66 29.21 23.99
CA LYS A 100 -6.14 28.76 25.31
C LYS A 100 -7.67 28.81 25.49
N ILE A 101 -8.24 27.71 26.03
CA ILE A 101 -9.55 27.62 26.69
C ILE A 101 -10.73 27.97 25.76
N ASN A 102 -11.01 27.10 24.78
CA ASN A 102 -12.32 27.05 24.13
C ASN A 102 -12.59 25.62 23.67
N SER A 103 -13.84 25.17 23.71
CA SER A 103 -14.25 23.88 23.14
C SER A 103 -14.49 23.94 21.62
N HIS A 104 -14.32 25.12 21.02
CA HIS A 104 -14.61 25.43 19.61
C HIS A 104 -13.44 26.20 18.97
N PHE A 105 -13.06 25.82 17.75
CA PHE A 105 -11.86 26.34 17.08
C PHE A 105 -12.08 26.57 15.60
N TYR A 106 -11.42 27.61 15.09
CA TYR A 106 -11.40 27.96 13.68
C TYR A 106 -10.11 27.45 13.01
N ILE A 107 -10.24 26.69 11.93
CA ILE A 107 -9.15 26.22 11.06
C ILE A 107 -9.31 26.92 9.71
N PRO A 108 -8.49 27.93 9.42
CA PRO A 108 -8.64 28.73 8.20
C PRO A 108 -8.47 27.88 6.94
N ASN A 109 -9.39 28.05 5.98
CA ASN A 109 -9.36 27.45 4.63
C ASN A 109 -9.32 25.91 4.61
N ALA A 110 -9.83 25.26 5.66
CA ALA A 110 -9.73 23.81 5.80
C ALA A 110 -10.70 23.01 4.92
N LYS A 111 -11.83 23.61 4.51
CA LYS A 111 -12.90 22.96 3.71
C LYS A 111 -13.31 21.59 4.29
N LEU A 112 -13.52 21.54 5.60
CA LEU A 112 -13.73 20.29 6.34
C LEU A 112 -14.92 19.47 5.83
N SER A 113 -15.99 20.09 5.33
CA SER A 113 -17.14 19.35 4.82
C SER A 113 -16.78 18.55 3.56
N GLN A 114 -15.92 19.10 2.69
CA GLN A 114 -15.44 18.39 1.49
C GLN A 114 -14.59 17.17 1.87
N ILE A 115 -13.74 17.29 2.89
CA ILE A 115 -12.95 16.18 3.42
C ILE A 115 -13.87 15.06 3.94
N LEU A 116 -14.89 15.41 4.71
CA LEU A 116 -15.87 14.45 5.22
C LEU A 116 -16.68 13.79 4.10
N GLU A 117 -17.07 14.54 3.05
CA GLU A 117 -17.73 13.95 1.89
C GLU A 117 -16.84 12.95 1.15
N ASN A 118 -15.55 13.27 0.99
CA ASN A 118 -14.60 12.36 0.36
C ASN A 118 -14.44 11.09 1.19
N ARG A 119 -14.32 11.21 2.52
CA ARG A 119 -14.29 10.06 3.43
C ARG A 119 -15.56 9.22 3.33
N LYS A 120 -16.73 9.85 3.28
CA LYS A 120 -18.00 9.15 3.08
C LYS A 120 -18.04 8.39 1.75
N LYS A 121 -17.56 9.00 0.66
CA LYS A 121 -17.55 8.35 -0.67
C LYS A 121 -16.55 7.19 -0.74
N LEU A 122 -15.36 7.33 -0.15
CA LEU A 122 -14.29 6.34 -0.24
C LEU A 122 -14.47 5.20 0.77
N PHE A 123 -14.93 5.51 1.98
CA PHE A 123 -14.92 4.60 3.13
C PHE A 123 -16.30 4.33 3.72
N ASN A 124 -17.36 4.93 3.17
CA ASN A 124 -18.70 4.93 3.78
C ASN A 124 -18.73 5.51 5.21
N ASP A 125 -17.71 6.32 5.56
CA ASP A 125 -17.62 6.99 6.84
C ASP A 125 -18.46 8.27 6.84
N SER A 126 -19.63 8.19 7.48
CA SER A 126 -20.55 9.33 7.60
C SER A 126 -20.34 10.15 8.88
N ASN A 127 -19.34 9.82 9.69
CA ASN A 127 -19.07 10.54 10.92
C ASN A 127 -18.52 11.94 10.63
N GLN A 128 -19.00 12.92 11.36
CA GLN A 128 -18.52 14.31 11.28
C GLN A 128 -17.32 14.54 12.19
N ARG A 129 -16.33 13.63 12.15
CA ARG A 129 -15.18 13.64 13.07
C ARG A 129 -13.88 13.47 12.32
N ILE A 130 -12.84 14.14 12.82
CA ILE A 130 -11.48 14.05 12.34
C ILE A 130 -10.59 13.68 13.52
N PHE A 131 -9.56 12.88 13.26
CA PHE A 131 -8.60 12.44 14.26
C PHE A 131 -7.32 13.26 14.16
N ALA A 132 -6.71 13.55 15.31
CA ALA A 132 -5.44 14.26 15.38
C ALA A 132 -4.60 13.75 16.55
N LEU A 133 -3.29 13.89 16.46
CA LEU A 133 -2.32 13.64 17.53
C LEU A 133 -1.90 14.95 18.16
N ASN A 134 -1.88 15.00 19.49
CA ASN A 134 -1.25 16.05 20.28
C ASN A 134 -0.46 15.44 21.42
N ASP A 135 0.83 15.77 21.52
CA ASP A 135 1.74 15.19 22.53
C ASP A 135 1.52 13.67 22.68
N ASP A 136 1.52 12.97 21.54
CA ASP A 136 1.31 11.51 21.40
C ASP A 136 -0.08 10.98 21.82
N LYS A 137 -1.04 11.86 22.12
CA LYS A 137 -2.42 11.49 22.44
C LYS A 137 -3.33 11.68 21.25
N LEU A 138 -4.07 10.62 20.92
CA LEU A 138 -5.14 10.67 19.95
C LEU A 138 -6.30 11.51 20.50
N ILE A 139 -6.65 12.56 19.77
CA ILE A 139 -7.80 13.43 20.03
C ILE A 139 -8.80 13.37 18.88
N THR A 140 -10.06 13.69 19.20
CA THR A 140 -11.15 13.74 18.22
C THR A 140 -11.65 15.16 18.08
N LEU A 141 -11.65 15.65 16.84
CA LEU A 141 -12.19 16.94 16.44
C LEU A 141 -13.55 16.71 15.78
N GLN A 142 -14.62 17.22 16.38
CA GLN A 142 -15.96 17.17 15.82
C GLN A 142 -16.15 18.36 14.86
N VAL A 143 -16.47 18.10 13.60
CA VAL A 143 -16.65 19.15 12.59
C VAL A 143 -18.01 19.83 12.79
N ILE A 144 -18.00 21.16 12.83
CA ILE A 144 -19.20 22.02 12.94
C ILE A 144 -19.54 22.60 11.57
N ASN A 145 -18.53 23.10 10.85
CA ASN A 145 -18.63 23.61 9.49
C ASN A 145 -17.25 23.58 8.81
N ASP A 146 -17.15 24.11 7.59
CA ASP A 146 -15.94 24.06 6.76
C ASP A 146 -14.65 24.55 7.41
N ASN A 147 -14.76 25.41 8.41
CA ASN A 147 -13.59 25.97 9.07
C ASN A 147 -13.68 25.87 10.58
N ASN A 148 -14.68 25.19 11.16
CA ASN A 148 -14.83 25.15 12.61
C ASN A 148 -14.97 23.72 13.12
N VAL A 149 -14.27 23.43 14.21
CA VAL A 149 -14.33 22.16 14.93
C VAL A 149 -14.61 22.37 16.41
N SER A 150 -15.16 21.37 17.08
CA SER A 150 -15.19 21.28 18.54
C SER A 150 -14.32 20.14 19.05
N VAL A 151 -13.78 20.32 20.25
CA VAL A 151 -13.01 19.30 20.96
C VAL A 151 -13.68 19.03 22.28
N SER A 152 -13.81 17.76 22.64
CA SER A 152 -14.47 17.30 23.86
C SER A 152 -13.65 17.56 25.14
N SER A 153 -12.42 18.03 25.01
CA SER A 153 -11.49 18.26 26.11
C SER A 153 -10.76 19.59 25.95
N ASP A 154 -10.38 20.18 27.09
CA ASP A 154 -9.51 21.35 27.11
C ASP A 154 -8.18 21.00 26.46
N PHE A 155 -7.89 21.67 25.34
CA PHE A 155 -6.72 21.42 24.53
C PHE A 155 -5.85 22.68 24.47
N ASN A 156 -4.53 22.49 24.57
CA ASN A 156 -3.54 23.52 24.27
C ASN A 156 -2.37 22.90 23.50
N GLY A 157 -1.82 23.63 22.53
CA GLY A 157 -0.64 23.19 21.77
C GLY A 157 -0.87 23.03 20.27
N PHE A 158 0.00 22.24 19.64
CA PHE A 158 -0.09 21.90 18.23
C PHE A 158 -0.66 20.51 18.06
N PHE A 159 -1.26 20.23 16.90
CA PHE A 159 -1.68 18.87 16.57
C PHE A 159 -1.26 18.49 15.17
N THR A 160 -1.17 17.18 14.94
CA THR A 160 -0.96 16.59 13.62
C THR A 160 -2.21 15.80 13.22
N PRO A 161 -2.91 16.15 12.14
CA PRO A 161 -4.10 15.40 11.73
C PRO A 161 -3.72 14.02 11.19
N ILE A 162 -4.62 13.08 11.44
CA ILE A 162 -4.47 11.67 11.10
C ILE A 162 -5.50 11.32 10.05
N LEU A 163 -5.01 10.71 8.96
CA LEU A 163 -5.86 10.25 7.87
C LEU A 163 -6.54 8.94 8.24
N ALA A 164 -5.74 7.96 8.66
CA ALA A 164 -6.18 6.61 8.99
C ALA A 164 -5.13 5.90 9.87
N LYS A 165 -5.53 4.80 10.51
CA LYS A 165 -4.58 3.79 11.01
C LYS A 165 -4.40 2.72 9.93
N ILE A 166 -3.17 2.28 9.70
CA ILE A 166 -2.87 1.15 8.83
C ILE A 166 -2.20 0.05 9.64
N ASN A 167 -2.57 -1.20 9.37
CA ASN A 167 -1.91 -2.39 9.88
C ASN A 167 -1.40 -3.24 8.72
N PHE A 168 -0.15 -3.68 8.77
CA PHE A 168 0.36 -4.76 7.91
C PHE A 168 0.58 -6.00 8.76
N SER A 169 0.07 -7.14 8.30
CA SER A 169 0.25 -8.42 8.99
C SER A 169 0.52 -9.54 7.97
N LEU A 170 1.40 -10.46 8.35
CA LEU A 170 1.59 -11.72 7.62
C LEU A 170 0.67 -12.79 8.22
N GLU A 171 -0.30 -13.25 7.42
CA GLU A 171 -1.30 -14.23 7.82
C GLU A 171 -1.44 -15.31 6.74
N ASN A 172 -1.22 -16.58 7.08
CA ASN A 172 -1.33 -17.71 6.15
C ASN A 172 -0.55 -17.52 4.83
N ASP A 173 0.70 -17.08 4.93
CA ASP A 173 1.58 -16.73 3.80
C ASP A 173 1.09 -15.58 2.91
N ASP A 174 0.05 -14.84 3.31
CA ASP A 174 -0.42 -13.63 2.64
C ASP A 174 -0.04 -12.40 3.48
N LEU A 175 0.59 -11.42 2.84
CA LEU A 175 0.81 -10.10 3.43
C LEU A 175 -0.46 -9.29 3.27
N ILE A 176 -1.18 -9.11 4.37
CA ILE A 176 -2.45 -8.39 4.43
C ILE A 176 -2.17 -6.95 4.88
N TYR A 177 -2.84 -5.99 4.25
CA TYR A 177 -2.92 -4.63 4.76
C TYR A 177 -4.36 -4.30 5.13
N ASN A 178 -4.52 -3.66 6.28
CA ASN A 178 -5.80 -3.18 6.79
C ASN A 178 -5.75 -1.67 6.94
N ILE A 179 -6.74 -0.96 6.40
CA ILE A 179 -6.93 0.47 6.58
C ILE A 179 -8.13 0.69 7.50
N TYR A 180 -7.92 1.46 8.56
CA TYR A 180 -8.92 1.90 9.51
C TYR A 180 -9.13 3.41 9.32
N PRO A 181 -10.03 3.83 8.41
CA PRO A 181 -10.28 5.24 8.15
C PRO A 181 -10.89 5.93 9.38
N ASN A 182 -11.70 5.22 10.15
CA ASN A 182 -12.12 5.61 11.48
C ASN A 182 -11.41 4.74 12.52
N ILE A 183 -10.55 5.36 13.32
CA ILE A 183 -9.71 4.66 14.30
C ILE A 183 -10.54 4.04 15.44
N THR A 184 -11.78 4.52 15.65
CA THR A 184 -12.69 4.07 16.70
C THR A 184 -13.76 3.09 16.22
N ASP A 185 -13.90 2.89 14.91
CA ASP A 185 -14.95 2.03 14.34
C ASP A 185 -14.35 0.97 13.43
N GLU A 186 -14.18 -0.24 13.97
CA GLU A 186 -13.64 -1.39 13.25
C GLU A 186 -14.55 -1.88 12.11
N SER A 187 -15.84 -1.53 12.10
CA SER A 187 -16.76 -1.97 11.05
C SER A 187 -16.43 -1.34 9.68
N LEU A 188 -15.74 -0.19 9.69
CA LEU A 188 -15.28 0.51 8.50
C LEU A 188 -13.89 0.07 8.03
N LYS A 189 -13.31 -0.96 8.67
CA LYS A 189 -12.03 -1.54 8.28
C LYS A 189 -12.10 -2.05 6.83
N GLN A 190 -11.12 -1.66 6.03
CA GLN A 190 -10.91 -2.20 4.70
C GLN A 190 -9.66 -3.08 4.71
N SER A 191 -9.75 -4.27 4.15
CA SER A 191 -8.67 -5.26 4.13
C SER A 191 -8.37 -5.66 2.69
N ALA A 192 -7.08 -5.78 2.35
CA ALA A 192 -6.68 -6.35 1.08
C ALA A 192 -5.33 -7.05 1.19
N ILE A 193 -5.11 -7.99 0.26
CA ILE A 193 -3.87 -8.75 0.17
C ILE A 193 -2.90 -7.93 -0.68
N LEU A 194 -1.76 -7.57 -0.10
CA LEU A 194 -0.70 -6.82 -0.76
C LEU A 194 0.22 -7.75 -1.57
N ALA A 195 0.58 -8.91 -1.01
CA ALA A 195 1.41 -9.91 -1.65
C ALA A 195 1.07 -11.32 -1.14
N LYS A 196 1.33 -12.34 -1.95
CA LYS A 196 1.04 -13.75 -1.65
C LYS A 196 2.29 -14.60 -1.60
N ASN A 197 2.19 -15.75 -0.92
CA ASN A 197 3.29 -16.71 -0.73
C ASN A 197 4.50 -16.11 0.01
N ILE A 198 4.26 -15.13 0.87
CA ILE A 198 5.28 -14.51 1.70
C ILE A 198 5.61 -15.46 2.85
N SER A 199 6.84 -15.96 2.90
CA SER A 199 7.32 -16.85 3.97
C SER A 199 7.86 -16.09 5.17
N GLU A 200 8.35 -14.87 4.97
CA GLU A 200 8.86 -14.02 6.04
C GLU A 200 8.51 -12.55 5.75
N PHE A 201 8.02 -11.85 6.77
CA PHE A 201 7.86 -10.41 6.77
C PHE A 201 8.48 -9.86 8.05
N LYS A 202 9.38 -8.89 7.91
CA LYS A 202 10.04 -8.26 9.06
C LYS A 202 10.22 -6.77 8.82
N LEU A 203 9.78 -5.98 9.79
CA LEU A 203 10.17 -4.59 9.96
C LEU A 203 11.16 -4.51 11.11
N SER A 204 12.31 -3.88 10.88
CA SER A 204 13.31 -3.64 11.92
C SER A 204 13.75 -2.19 11.91
N TYR A 205 14.02 -1.62 13.09
CA TYR A 205 14.54 -0.28 13.21
C TYR A 205 16.02 -0.34 13.58
N ASN A 206 16.87 0.37 12.84
CA ASN A 206 18.29 0.38 13.07
C ASN A 206 18.82 1.82 13.04
N THR A 207 19.29 2.30 14.20
CA THR A 207 19.82 3.65 14.53
C THR A 207 19.12 4.89 13.92
N ASN A 208 18.89 4.96 12.61
CA ASN A 208 18.22 6.05 11.90
C ASN A 208 17.23 5.62 10.81
N PHE A 209 17.07 4.34 10.51
CA PHE A 209 16.23 3.89 9.39
C PHE A 209 15.45 2.63 9.73
N TYR A 210 14.31 2.46 9.05
CA TYR A 210 13.57 1.22 9.04
C TYR A 210 14.10 0.31 7.92
N SER A 211 14.17 -0.99 8.18
CA SER A 211 14.42 -1.99 7.16
C SER A 211 13.22 -2.91 7.04
N LEU A 212 12.65 -2.95 5.83
CA LEU A 212 11.56 -3.82 5.41
C LEU A 212 12.13 -5.02 4.66
N LYS A 213 11.90 -6.22 5.19
CA LYS A 213 12.30 -7.48 4.56
C LYS A 213 11.06 -8.31 4.22
N LEU A 214 10.97 -8.74 2.97
CA LEU A 214 9.98 -9.72 2.50
C LEU A 214 10.70 -10.91 1.86
N CYS A 215 10.30 -12.12 2.22
CA CYS A 215 10.79 -13.34 1.60
C CYS A 215 9.67 -14.17 0.99
N VAL A 216 9.96 -14.81 -0.13
CA VAL A 216 9.14 -15.85 -0.74
C VAL A 216 10.03 -17.07 -0.94
N LYS A 217 9.81 -18.11 -0.15
CA LYS A 217 10.66 -19.31 -0.10
C LYS A 217 12.12 -18.90 0.18
N ASP A 218 13.03 -19.19 -0.75
CA ASP A 218 14.48 -18.95 -0.63
C ASP A 218 14.90 -17.56 -1.15
N PHE A 219 13.97 -16.77 -1.69
CA PHE A 219 14.24 -15.45 -2.24
C PHE A 219 13.77 -14.36 -1.27
N CYS A 220 14.66 -13.44 -0.89
CA CYS A 220 14.34 -12.32 -0.01
C CYS A 220 14.75 -11.00 -0.65
N LEU A 221 13.90 -9.99 -0.49
CA LEU A 221 14.22 -8.61 -0.80
C LEU A 221 14.14 -7.76 0.47
N GLU A 222 15.13 -6.89 0.63
CA GLU A 222 15.23 -5.97 1.74
C GLU A 222 15.32 -4.54 1.20
N LYS A 223 14.54 -3.64 1.80
CA LYS A 223 14.51 -2.22 1.45
C LYS A 223 14.65 -1.36 2.70
N LEU A 224 15.53 -0.38 2.61
CA LEU A 224 15.67 0.66 3.61
C LEU A 224 14.60 1.74 3.38
N ALA A 225 13.83 2.05 4.42
CA ALA A 225 12.83 3.09 4.48
C ALA A 225 13.29 4.18 5.47
N LEU A 226 13.06 5.44 5.10
CA LEU A 226 13.42 6.66 5.85
C LEU A 226 12.31 7.06 6.82
#